data_AF-A0A2V7U150-F1
#
_entry.id   AF-A0A2V7U150-F1
#
_cell.length_a   1.000
_cell.length_b   1.000
_cell.length_c   1.000
_cell.angle_alpha   90.00
_cell.angle_beta   90.00
_cell.angle_gamma   90.00
#
_symmetry.space_group_name_H-M   'P 1'
#
loop_
_entity.id
_entity.type
_entity.pdbx_description
1 polymer ?
#
loop_
_entity_poly.entity_id
_entity_poly.type
_entity_poly.pdbx_seq_one_letter_code
_entity_poly.pdbx_strand_id
1 'polypeptide(L)'
;VVGEDFKHNRIFVPEVLLAARAMKAGMAILKPLLTERKGEVSRSPVIVMGTVKGDLHDIGKGLVGMMAEGAGFTIVDLGTDTSAERYIEAVRQHNAAILGMSALLTTTMIYMRTVVQKMKEAGLHHVKICVGGAPISAHYAREIGADGYAADAASAVELFKRLLGIEDSTARTAASTGAAGKA
;
A
#
# COMPACT_ATOMS: atom_id res chain seq x y z
N VAL A 1 4.29 16.19 7.73
CA VAL A 1 3.34 15.06 7.95
C VAL A 1 4.19 13.82 8.15
N VAL A 2 3.85 12.89 9.06
CA VAL A 2 4.74 11.77 9.46
C VAL A 2 5.43 11.06 8.29
N GLY A 3 4.71 10.72 7.21
CA GLY A 3 5.33 10.08 6.03
C GLY A 3 6.36 10.95 5.30
N GLU A 4 6.14 12.26 5.24
CA GLU A 4 7.06 13.23 4.65
C GLU A 4 8.29 13.43 5.54
N ASP A 5 8.09 13.51 6.86
CA ASP A 5 9.19 13.63 7.81
C ASP A 5 10.07 12.39 7.81
N PHE A 6 9.48 11.20 7.64
CA PHE A 6 10.23 9.94 7.46
C PHE A 6 11.05 9.94 6.16
N LYS A 7 10.44 10.35 5.04
CA LYS A 7 11.11 10.44 3.72
C LYS A 7 12.34 11.35 3.74
N HIS A 8 12.27 12.46 4.49
CA HIS A 8 13.34 13.45 4.59
C HIS A 8 14.31 13.18 5.76
N ASN A 9 14.31 11.97 6.34
CA ASN A 9 15.16 11.57 7.46
C ASN A 9 15.05 12.49 8.69
N ARG A 10 13.88 13.08 8.92
CA ARG A 10 13.60 13.95 10.09
C ARG A 10 13.11 13.15 11.29
N ILE A 11 12.51 11.98 11.04
CA ILE A 11 12.09 11.01 12.05
C ILE A 11 12.50 9.60 11.61
N PHE A 12 12.50 8.65 12.54
CA PHE A 12 12.88 7.27 12.29
C PHE A 12 11.68 6.32 12.37
N VAL A 13 11.95 5.03 12.17
CA VAL A 13 10.93 3.98 12.22
C VAL A 13 10.14 3.99 13.55
N PRO A 14 10.74 4.13 14.75
CA PRO A 14 9.99 4.15 16.01
C PRO A 14 8.89 5.21 16.07
N GLU A 15 9.14 6.41 15.56
CA GLU A 15 8.16 7.50 15.51
C GLU A 15 7.02 7.20 14.53
N VAL A 16 7.33 6.60 13.37
CA VAL A 16 6.32 6.14 12.41
C VAL A 16 5.42 5.06 13.04
N LEU A 17 6.01 4.12 13.78
CA LEU A 17 5.28 3.09 14.51
C LEU A 17 4.34 3.69 15.56
N LEU A 18 4.82 4.70 16.30
CA LEU A 18 4.02 5.37 17.32
C LEU A 18 2.83 6.10 16.69
N ALA A 19 3.05 6.83 15.60
CA ALA A 19 2.00 7.54 14.87
C ALA A 19 0.94 6.58 14.30
N ALA A 20 1.37 5.47 13.68
CA ALA A 20 0.46 4.46 13.13
C ALA A 20 -0.42 3.83 14.23
N ARG A 21 0.16 3.54 15.41
CA ARG A 21 -0.61 3.03 16.57
C ARG A 21 -1.64 4.03 17.07
N ALA A 22 -1.27 5.31 17.17
CA ALA A 22 -2.19 6.36 17.58
C ALA A 22 -3.37 6.49 16.60
N MET A 23 -3.11 6.45 15.29
CA MET A 23 -4.15 6.44 14.27
C MET A 23 -5.07 5.22 14.38
N LYS A 24 -4.50 4.02 14.54
CA LYS A 24 -5.28 2.79 14.69
C LYS A 24 -6.21 2.84 15.90
N ALA A 25 -5.72 3.36 17.03
CA ALA A 25 -6.53 3.55 18.23
C ALA A 25 -7.68 4.54 17.99
N GLY A 26 -7.42 5.67 17.33
CA GLY A 26 -8.47 6.63 16.96
C GLY A 26 -9.50 6.03 16.00
N MET A 27 -9.05 5.32 14.96
CA MET A 27 -9.93 4.70 13.97
C MET A 27 -10.81 3.59 14.58
N ALA A 28 -10.31 2.85 15.57
CA ALA A 28 -11.11 1.84 16.28
C ALA A 28 -12.35 2.46 16.95
N ILE A 29 -12.24 3.71 17.43
CA ILE A 29 -13.35 4.47 18.03
C ILE A 29 -14.24 5.07 16.94
N LEU A 30 -13.64 5.66 15.90
CA LEU A 30 -14.38 6.39 14.86
C LEU A 30 -15.13 5.49 13.88
N LYS A 31 -14.56 4.33 13.51
CA LYS A 31 -15.12 3.42 12.48
C LYS A 31 -16.58 3.01 12.72
N PRO A 32 -17.02 2.59 13.93
CA PRO A 32 -18.45 2.30 14.16
C PRO A 32 -19.34 3.53 13.96
N LEU A 33 -18.92 4.69 14.48
CA LEU A 33 -19.67 5.95 14.38
C LEU A 33 -19.79 6.47 12.94
N LEU A 34 -18.76 6.25 12.13
CA LEU A 34 -18.74 6.58 10.70
C LEU A 34 -19.63 5.62 9.89
N THR A 35 -19.73 4.35 10.31
CA THR A 35 -20.55 3.35 9.62
C THR A 35 -22.04 3.51 9.94
N GLU A 36 -22.38 3.98 11.14
CA GLU A 36 -23.77 4.25 11.57
C GLU A 36 -24.40 5.45 10.84
N ARG A 37 -23.59 6.43 10.42
CA ARG A 37 -24.04 7.48 9.50
C ARG A 37 -24.19 6.88 8.10
N LYS A 38 -25.42 6.55 7.71
CA LYS A 38 -25.84 6.13 6.35
C LYS A 38 -25.64 7.24 5.28
N GLY A 39 -24.47 7.84 5.22
CA GLY A 39 -23.97 8.61 4.08
C GLY A 39 -22.79 7.86 3.48
N GLU A 40 -22.51 8.07 2.19
CA GLU A 40 -21.47 7.42 1.41
C GLU A 40 -20.06 7.61 2.01
N VAL A 41 -19.74 6.89 3.10
CA VAL A 41 -18.36 6.71 3.51
C VAL A 41 -17.78 5.74 2.51
N SER A 42 -17.07 6.28 1.51
CA SER A 42 -16.27 5.49 0.56
C SER A 42 -15.44 4.51 1.37
N ARG A 43 -15.68 3.21 1.17
CA ARG A 43 -14.89 2.16 1.84
C ARG A 43 -13.41 2.44 1.56
N SER A 44 -12.58 2.43 2.61
CA SER A 44 -11.13 2.53 2.49
C SER A 44 -10.65 1.50 1.45
N PRO A 45 -9.87 1.90 0.44
CA PRO A 45 -9.36 0.96 -0.54
C PRO A 45 -8.54 -0.13 0.16
N VAL A 46 -8.78 -1.38 -0.23
CA VAL A 46 -8.13 -2.54 0.36
C VAL A 46 -6.87 -2.88 -0.44
N ILE A 47 -5.76 -3.09 0.27
CA ILE A 47 -4.50 -3.57 -0.28
C ILE A 47 -4.22 -4.94 0.34
N VAL A 48 -4.09 -5.96 -0.50
CA VAL A 48 -3.56 -7.26 -0.09
C VAL A 48 -2.05 -7.22 -0.23
N MET A 49 -1.31 -7.63 0.80
CA MET A 49 0.14 -7.65 0.78
C MET A 49 0.71 -8.97 1.30
N GLY A 50 1.86 -9.38 0.77
CA GLY A 50 2.59 -10.54 1.25
C GLY A 50 4.03 -10.54 0.72
N THR A 51 4.88 -11.39 1.30
CA THR A 51 6.11 -11.77 0.60
C THR A 51 5.82 -12.90 -0.36
N VAL A 52 6.62 -13.02 -1.42
CA VAL A 52 6.47 -14.13 -2.36
C VAL A 52 6.90 -15.46 -1.74
N LYS A 53 6.44 -16.56 -2.35
CA LYS A 53 6.83 -17.91 -1.99
C LYS A 53 8.36 -18.06 -1.89
N GLY A 54 8.82 -18.71 -0.82
CA GLY A 54 10.22 -18.93 -0.48
C GLY A 54 10.90 -17.74 0.20
N ASP A 55 10.21 -16.62 0.41
CA ASP A 55 10.78 -15.43 1.04
C ASP A 55 10.16 -15.17 2.41
N LEU A 56 11.00 -15.02 3.45
CA LEU A 56 10.57 -14.83 4.84
C LEU A 56 10.81 -13.41 5.37
N HIS A 57 11.29 -12.49 4.52
CA HIS A 57 11.68 -11.16 4.96
C HIS A 57 10.49 -10.19 4.94
N ASP A 58 9.97 -9.88 6.12
CA ASP A 58 8.70 -9.15 6.27
C ASP A 58 8.85 -7.69 6.70
N ILE A 59 10.00 -7.26 7.23
CA ILE A 59 10.21 -5.91 7.79
C ILE A 59 9.81 -4.82 6.80
N GLY A 60 10.30 -4.88 5.55
CA GLY A 60 10.00 -3.89 4.52
C GLY A 60 8.52 -3.83 4.16
N LYS A 61 7.90 -5.01 3.97
CA LYS A 61 6.45 -5.14 3.74
C LYS A 61 5.64 -4.59 4.91
N GLY A 62 6.04 -4.92 6.14
CA GLY A 62 5.40 -4.43 7.36
C GLY A 62 5.42 -2.91 7.42
N LEU A 63 6.57 -2.29 7.12
CA LEU A 63 6.70 -0.83 7.08
C LEU A 63 5.79 -0.20 6.03
N VAL A 64 5.74 -0.75 4.81
CA VAL A 64 4.79 -0.31 3.76
C VAL A 64 3.35 -0.38 4.29
N GLY A 65 2.99 -1.48 4.95
CA GLY A 65 1.64 -1.70 5.48
C GLY A 65 1.27 -0.66 6.52
N MET A 66 2.15 -0.41 7.48
CA MET A 66 1.92 0.60 8.52
C MET A 66 1.79 2.02 7.95
N MET A 67 2.63 2.38 6.96
CA MET A 67 2.53 3.69 6.31
C MET A 67 1.24 3.82 5.49
N ALA A 68 0.81 2.74 4.82
CA ALA A 68 -0.43 2.72 4.07
C ALA A 68 -1.68 2.77 4.97
N GLU A 69 -1.70 2.04 6.09
CA GLU A 69 -2.73 2.21 7.12
C GLU A 69 -2.78 3.66 7.60
N GLY A 70 -1.60 4.25 7.85
CA GLY A 70 -1.39 5.67 8.14
C GLY A 70 -2.01 6.64 7.13
N ALA A 71 -2.12 6.21 5.87
CA ALA A 71 -2.66 6.97 4.76
C ALA A 71 -4.14 6.65 4.45
N GLY A 72 -4.81 5.84 5.28
CA GLY A 72 -6.24 5.54 5.17
C GLY A 72 -6.57 4.30 4.35
N PHE A 73 -5.58 3.48 3.97
CA PHE A 73 -5.79 2.19 3.33
C PHE A 73 -6.17 1.11 4.36
N THR A 74 -6.91 0.10 3.92
CA THR A 74 -7.11 -1.13 4.70
C THR A 74 -6.12 -2.18 4.22
N ILE A 75 -5.29 -2.70 5.12
CA ILE A 75 -4.28 -3.72 4.79
C ILE A 75 -4.78 -5.12 5.15
N VAL A 76 -4.69 -6.03 4.19
CA VAL A 76 -4.82 -7.48 4.38
C VAL A 76 -3.43 -8.07 4.20
N ASP A 77 -2.75 -8.34 5.31
CA ASP A 77 -1.41 -8.91 5.30
C ASP A 77 -1.48 -10.45 5.34
N LEU A 78 -0.97 -11.09 4.28
CA LEU A 78 -0.90 -12.54 4.14
C LEU A 78 0.33 -13.14 4.82
N GLY A 79 1.23 -12.29 5.33
CA GLY A 79 2.46 -12.67 5.99
C GLY A 79 3.57 -12.99 5.00
N THR A 80 4.31 -14.05 5.31
CA THR A 80 5.45 -14.50 4.51
C THR A 80 5.12 -15.74 3.69
N ASP A 81 6.00 -16.10 2.74
CA ASP A 81 5.92 -17.34 1.95
C ASP A 81 4.55 -17.53 1.27
N THR A 82 4.05 -16.48 0.62
CA THR A 82 2.68 -16.48 0.07
C THR A 82 2.65 -17.01 -1.36
N SER A 83 1.81 -18.01 -1.60
CA SER A 83 1.57 -18.57 -2.93
C SER A 83 0.64 -17.70 -3.78
N ALA A 84 0.69 -17.87 -5.09
CA ALA A 84 -0.20 -17.17 -6.02
C ALA A 84 -1.69 -17.45 -5.73
N GLU A 85 -2.03 -18.66 -5.33
CA GLU A 85 -3.41 -19.07 -4.99
C GLU A 85 -3.93 -18.28 -3.79
N ARG A 86 -3.11 -18.14 -2.74
CA ARG A 86 -3.47 -17.35 -1.54
C ARG A 86 -3.67 -15.88 -1.88
N TYR A 87 -2.85 -15.32 -2.78
CA TYR A 87 -3.06 -13.96 -3.27
C TYR A 87 -4.40 -13.81 -4.00
N ILE A 88 -4.70 -14.72 -4.94
CA ILE A 88 -5.94 -14.69 -5.72
C ILE A 88 -7.17 -14.81 -4.81
N GLU A 89 -7.13 -15.74 -3.84
CA GLU A 89 -8.20 -15.93 -2.87
C GLU A 89 -8.43 -14.67 -2.03
N ALA A 90 -7.38 -14.12 -1.44
CA ALA A 90 -7.48 -12.93 -0.59
C ALA A 90 -7.97 -11.70 -1.38
N VAL A 91 -7.46 -11.51 -2.60
CA VAL A 91 -7.89 -10.42 -3.49
C VAL A 91 -9.39 -10.50 -3.76
N ARG A 92 -9.91 -11.70 -4.05
CA ARG A 92 -11.34 -11.92 -4.30
C ARG A 92 -12.16 -11.73 -3.03
N GLN A 93 -11.74 -12.36 -1.92
CA GLN A 93 -12.44 -12.31 -0.64
C GLN A 93 -12.59 -10.87 -0.12
N HIS A 94 -11.57 -10.05 -0.31
CA HIS A 94 -11.53 -8.71 0.24
C HIS A 94 -11.80 -7.60 -0.78
N ASN A 95 -12.11 -7.95 -2.04
CA ASN A 95 -12.31 -7.00 -3.14
C ASN A 95 -11.16 -5.99 -3.22
N ALA A 96 -9.93 -6.49 -3.22
CA ALA A 96 -8.73 -5.66 -3.13
C ALA A 96 -8.56 -4.78 -4.37
N ALA A 97 -8.21 -3.51 -4.16
CA ALA A 97 -7.87 -2.60 -5.25
C ALA A 97 -6.40 -2.76 -5.69
N ILE A 98 -5.54 -3.16 -4.75
CA ILE A 98 -4.10 -3.33 -4.97
C ILE A 98 -3.63 -4.66 -4.39
N LEU A 99 -2.75 -5.33 -5.13
CA LEU A 99 -1.92 -6.43 -4.66
C LEU A 99 -0.46 -5.95 -4.56
N GLY A 100 0.11 -5.96 -3.36
CA GLY A 100 1.52 -5.64 -3.10
C GLY A 100 2.36 -6.89 -2.83
N MET A 101 3.45 -7.09 -3.57
CA MET A 101 4.39 -8.18 -3.34
C MET A 101 5.76 -7.66 -2.89
N SER A 102 6.37 -8.34 -1.93
CA SER A 102 7.74 -8.08 -1.46
C SER A 102 8.65 -9.29 -1.67
N ALA A 103 9.91 -9.05 -2.04
CA ALA A 103 10.99 -10.05 -2.01
C ALA A 103 12.31 -9.40 -1.60
N LEU A 104 13.15 -10.10 -0.84
CA LEU A 104 14.51 -9.65 -0.50
C LEU A 104 15.59 -10.46 -1.23
N LEU A 105 15.28 -11.67 -1.70
CA LEU A 105 16.24 -12.53 -2.40
C LEU A 105 16.05 -12.49 -3.92
N THR A 106 17.16 -12.50 -4.65
CA THR A 106 17.13 -12.61 -6.13
C THR A 106 16.59 -13.95 -6.60
N THR A 107 16.68 -14.98 -5.77
CA THR A 107 16.13 -16.31 -6.05
C THR A 107 14.61 -16.38 -5.89
N THR A 108 14.04 -15.54 -5.04
CA THR A 108 12.59 -15.52 -4.75
C THR A 108 11.85 -14.52 -5.63
N MET A 109 12.49 -13.41 -6.02
CA MET A 109 11.84 -12.37 -6.83
C MET A 109 11.23 -12.90 -8.14
N ILE A 110 11.85 -13.92 -8.76
CA ILE A 110 11.34 -14.53 -10.00
C ILE A 110 9.90 -15.07 -9.87
N TYR A 111 9.49 -15.43 -8.65
CA TYR A 111 8.13 -15.91 -8.39
C TYR A 111 7.08 -14.80 -8.53
N MET A 112 7.45 -13.52 -8.44
CA MET A 112 6.55 -12.39 -8.72
C MET A 112 5.95 -12.49 -10.13
N ARG A 113 6.73 -12.93 -11.13
CA ARG A 113 6.22 -13.16 -12.50
C ARG A 113 5.11 -14.21 -12.51
N THR A 114 5.28 -15.30 -11.76
CA THR A 114 4.28 -16.37 -11.64
C THR A 114 2.98 -15.83 -11.05
N VAL A 115 3.06 -15.01 -9.98
CA VAL A 115 1.88 -14.39 -9.37
C VAL A 115 1.19 -13.45 -10.38
N VAL A 116 1.94 -12.58 -11.07
CA VAL A 116 1.38 -11.66 -12.06
C VAL A 116 0.63 -12.41 -13.16
N GLN A 117 1.21 -13.49 -13.69
CA GLN A 117 0.55 -14.28 -14.74
C GLN A 117 -0.70 -14.98 -14.23
N LYS A 118 -0.65 -15.62 -13.05
CA LYS A 118 -1.83 -16.27 -12.46
C LYS A 118 -2.95 -15.29 -12.14
N MET A 119 -2.63 -14.06 -11.72
CA MET A 119 -3.62 -12.99 -11.52
C MET A 119 -4.32 -12.62 -12.84
N LYS A 120 -3.57 -12.55 -13.95
CA LYS A 120 -4.12 -12.30 -15.29
C LYS A 120 -4.99 -13.46 -15.77
N GLU A 121 -4.50 -14.69 -15.65
CA GLU A 121 -5.25 -15.91 -15.98
C GLU A 121 -6.56 -16.03 -15.17
N ALA A 122 -6.55 -15.57 -13.92
CA ALA A 122 -7.71 -15.54 -13.03
C ALA A 122 -8.71 -14.40 -13.35
N GLY A 123 -8.44 -13.58 -14.37
CA GLY A 123 -9.30 -12.47 -14.81
C GLY A 123 -9.28 -11.23 -13.90
N LEU A 124 -8.27 -11.10 -13.03
CA LEU A 124 -8.20 -10.04 -12.01
C LEU A 124 -7.51 -8.76 -12.54
N HIS A 125 -7.80 -8.37 -13.79
CA HIS A 125 -7.17 -7.21 -14.45
C HIS A 125 -7.50 -5.85 -13.81
N HIS A 126 -8.56 -5.78 -12.99
CA HIS A 126 -8.96 -4.57 -12.29
C HIS A 126 -8.06 -4.25 -11.08
N VAL A 127 -7.28 -5.22 -10.60
CA VAL A 127 -6.43 -5.09 -9.41
C VAL A 127 -5.05 -4.62 -9.83
N LYS A 128 -4.56 -3.55 -9.19
CA LYS A 128 -3.23 -3.02 -9.48
C LYS A 128 -2.16 -3.83 -8.77
N ILE A 129 -1.21 -4.35 -9.54
CA ILE A 129 -0.12 -5.19 -9.01
C ILE A 129 1.11 -4.31 -8.80
N CYS A 130 1.54 -4.18 -7.55
CA CYS A 130 2.72 -3.42 -7.16
C CYS A 130 3.79 -4.36 -6.60
N VAL A 131 5.06 -4.07 -6.92
CA VAL A 131 6.21 -4.85 -6.44
C VAL A 131 7.24 -3.97 -5.74
N GLY A 132 7.94 -4.55 -4.77
CA GLY A 132 9.03 -3.88 -4.06
C GLY A 132 9.96 -4.88 -3.36
N GLY A 133 10.98 -4.32 -2.71
CA GLY A 133 12.04 -5.07 -2.03
C GLY A 133 13.41 -4.86 -2.66
N ALA A 134 14.48 -5.21 -1.92
CA ALA A 134 15.85 -4.80 -2.24
C ALA A 134 16.35 -5.19 -3.64
N PRO A 135 16.08 -6.40 -4.18
CA PRO A 135 16.56 -6.78 -5.51
C PRO A 135 15.63 -6.28 -6.64
N ILE A 136 14.50 -5.65 -6.32
CA ILE A 136 13.50 -5.24 -7.30
C ILE A 136 13.86 -3.89 -7.88
N SER A 137 13.71 -3.76 -9.21
CA SER A 137 13.88 -2.52 -9.95
C SER A 137 12.64 -2.17 -10.76
N ALA A 138 12.52 -0.90 -11.15
CA ALA A 138 11.47 -0.46 -12.07
C ALA A 138 11.54 -1.19 -13.43
N HIS A 139 12.74 -1.58 -13.89
CA HIS A 139 12.90 -2.38 -15.10
C HIS A 139 12.25 -3.76 -14.93
N TYR A 140 12.60 -4.45 -13.85
CA TYR A 140 12.06 -5.78 -13.55
C TYR A 140 10.53 -5.75 -13.41
N ALA A 141 9.99 -4.74 -12.72
CA ALA A 141 8.54 -4.57 -12.57
C ALA A 141 7.80 -4.48 -13.91
N ARG A 142 8.33 -3.71 -14.87
CA ARG A 142 7.78 -3.64 -16.24
C ARG A 142 7.91 -4.96 -16.98
N GLU A 143 9.05 -5.62 -16.85
CA GLU A 143 9.34 -6.89 -17.52
C GLU A 143 8.37 -8.02 -17.12
N ILE A 144 7.99 -8.08 -15.84
CA ILE A 144 6.99 -9.04 -15.36
C ILE A 144 5.55 -8.58 -15.57
N GLY A 145 5.34 -7.32 -15.98
CA GLY A 145 4.04 -6.73 -16.23
C GLY A 145 3.27 -6.33 -14.98
N ALA A 146 3.96 -5.85 -13.94
CA ALA A 146 3.37 -5.19 -12.78
C ALA A 146 2.97 -3.73 -13.12
N ASP A 147 1.95 -3.21 -12.45
CA ASP A 147 1.45 -1.84 -12.62
C ASP A 147 2.34 -0.79 -11.94
N GLY A 148 3.14 -1.19 -10.95
CA GLY A 148 3.93 -0.25 -10.16
C GLY A 148 5.12 -0.86 -9.43
N TYR A 149 6.11 0.00 -9.16
CA TYR A 149 7.28 -0.29 -8.34
C TYR A 149 7.54 0.86 -7.37
N ALA A 150 7.93 0.52 -6.15
CA ALA A 150 8.39 1.48 -5.16
C ALA A 150 9.69 0.98 -4.50
N ALA A 151 10.65 1.88 -4.35
CA ALA A 151 11.95 1.60 -3.73
C ALA A 151 11.90 1.60 -2.20
N ASP A 152 10.93 2.30 -1.62
CA ASP A 152 10.77 2.49 -0.18
C ASP A 152 9.29 2.63 0.20
N ALA A 153 9.02 2.60 1.51
CA ALA A 153 7.66 2.59 2.04
C ALA A 153 6.89 3.90 1.81
N ALA A 154 7.55 5.06 1.81
CA ALA A 154 6.90 6.34 1.54
C ALA A 154 6.48 6.42 0.07
N SER A 155 7.41 6.07 -0.83
CA SER A 155 7.17 6.00 -2.27
C SER A 155 6.08 4.97 -2.64
N ALA A 156 5.93 3.89 -1.86
CA ALA A 156 4.87 2.91 -2.05
C ALA A 156 3.48 3.51 -1.79
N VAL A 157 3.31 4.29 -0.72
CA VAL A 157 2.05 4.97 -0.42
C VAL A 157 1.68 5.98 -1.51
N GLU A 158 2.66 6.75 -1.99
CA GLU A 158 2.46 7.70 -3.10
C GLU A 158 2.03 6.96 -4.39
N LEU A 159 2.67 5.83 -4.69
CA LEU A 159 2.31 4.97 -5.82
C LEU A 159 0.87 4.45 -5.69
N PHE A 160 0.46 3.96 -4.52
CA PHE A 160 -0.89 3.46 -4.29
C PHE A 160 -1.95 4.53 -4.52
N LYS A 161 -1.75 5.72 -3.95
CA LYS A 161 -2.65 6.87 -4.16
C LYS A 161 -2.76 7.22 -5.65
N ARG A 162 -1.62 7.32 -6.35
CA ARG A 162 -1.57 7.62 -7.78
C ARG A 162 -2.32 6.59 -8.63
N LEU A 163 -2.11 5.30 -8.35
CA LEU A 163 -2.76 4.21 -9.09
C LEU A 163 -4.28 4.16 -8.90
N LEU A 164 -4.77 4.68 -7.77
CA LEU A 164 -6.20 4.76 -7.47
C LEU A 164 -6.81 6.14 -7.72
N GLY A 165 -6.03 7.11 -8.22
CA GLY A 165 -6.51 8.48 -8.46
C GLY A 165 -6.90 9.24 -7.19
N ILE A 166 -6.30 8.91 -6.04
CA ILE A 166 -6.55 9.58 -4.76
C ILE A 166 -5.65 10.83 -4.69
N GLU A 167 -6.26 12.01 -4.77
CA GLU A 167 -5.55 13.29 -4.58
C GLU A 167 -5.32 13.58 -3.09
N ASP A 168 -4.15 14.15 -2.75
CA ASP A 168 -3.85 14.58 -1.38
C ASP A 168 -4.69 15.81 -1.00
N SER A 169 -5.57 15.63 0.00
CA SER A 169 -6.45 16.68 0.51
C SER A 169 -5.71 17.89 1.10
N THR A 170 -4.43 17.75 1.46
CA THR A 170 -3.56 18.83 1.93
C THR A 170 -3.27 19.89 0.87
N ALA A 171 -3.36 19.56 -0.43
CA ALA A 171 -3.18 20.55 -1.49
C ALA A 171 -4.31 21.61 -1.54
N ARG A 172 -5.51 21.28 -1.03
CA ARG A 172 -6.65 22.22 -1.05
C ARG A 172 -6.56 23.31 0.01
N THR A 173 -5.94 23.05 1.15
CA THR A 173 -5.83 24.04 2.26
C THR A 173 -4.80 25.13 1.96
N ALA A 174 -3.73 24.80 1.21
CA ALA A 174 -2.73 25.79 0.78
C ALA A 174 -3.26 26.70 -0.35
N ALA A 175 -4.12 26.18 -1.23
CA ALA A 175 -4.70 26.96 -2.32
C ALA A 175 -5.81 27.93 -1.87
N SER A 176 -6.53 27.64 -0.78
CA SER A 176 -7.60 28.52 -0.26
C SER A 176 -7.10 29.66 0.64
N THR A 177 -5.88 29.56 1.17
CA THR A 177 -5.29 30.58 2.06
C THR A 177 -4.49 31.65 1.31
N GLY A 178 -4.13 31.43 0.04
CA GLY A 178 -3.42 32.40 -0.80
C GLY A 178 -4.29 33.48 -1.48
N ALA A 179 -5.62 33.37 -1.45
CA ALA A 179 -6.53 34.27 -2.16
C ALA A 179 -7.12 35.41 -1.29
N ALA A 180 -6.90 35.39 0.04
CA ALA A 180 -7.48 36.36 0.97
C ALA A 180 -6.54 37.53 1.35
N GLY A 181 -5.45 37.73 0.61
CA GLY A 181 -4.39 38.69 0.94
C GLY A 181 -4.02 39.66 -0.18
N LYS A 182 -4.99 40.10 -0.99
CA LYS A 182 -4.85 41.25 -1.89
C LYS A 182 -6.18 41.99 -1.99
N ALA A 183 -6.42 42.85 -1.01
CA ALA A 183 -7.34 43.99 -1.09
C ALA A 183 -6.67 45.15 -0.35
#